data_AF-A0A9X0U2Z7-F1
#
_entry.id   AF-A0A9X0U2Z7-F1
#
_cell.length_a   1.000
_cell.length_b   1.000
_cell.length_c   1.000
_cell.angle_alpha   90.00
_cell.angle_beta   90.00
_cell.angle_gamma   90.00
#
_symmetry.space_group_name_H-M   'P 1'
#
loop_
_entity.id
_entity.type
_entity.pdbx_description
1 polymer ?
#
loop_
_entity_poly.entity_id
_entity_poly.type
_entity_poly.pdbx_seq_one_letter_code
_entity_poly.pdbx_strand_id
1 'polypeptide(L)'
;MSRFVSFLSRFALLVPLYALAQQQSSLSGFVTDPGSPETFTMNGIRVICTSTTGYVKVNAAGSVDRGGEGKTFDTSENIGGKSCPQHFLGESVTVFGLLDKKTNTLTATRVEQKSFVGSSVIGFAVIDRMLTEEQTSDGVGALIVRADGYRIVIAKATKSTFNPPMVGLGEVQTNVWIRYSGRLRADGTILADEAAFSKNDIAKQEERLRDKNEFDPSAVDEEDRQRHISKAIHGLDAHRIPAYRDDAMQQRVDAIGARLIPPFQRVLSEGDPSKINFRFQLVDQKKLRDGLALPSGIILVPYQVALRLQNDTQLATVLADGIATAIEKEGLRELPAKERMKALQIAGTAGGVFVPGLGS
;
A
#
# COMPACT_ATOMS: atom_id res chain seq x y z
N MET A 1 -12.16 -80.36 -46.96
CA MET A 1 -11.26 -79.86 -45.90
C MET A 1 -11.45 -78.36 -45.73
N SER A 2 -11.59 -77.95 -44.47
CA SER A 2 -12.31 -76.76 -44.00
C SER A 2 -11.65 -75.42 -44.32
N ARG A 3 -12.44 -74.42 -44.73
CA ARG A 3 -12.08 -72.99 -44.74
C ARG A 3 -12.96 -72.28 -43.70
N PHE A 4 -12.35 -71.79 -42.62
CA PHE A 4 -12.97 -70.90 -41.65
C PHE A 4 -12.12 -69.61 -41.62
N VAL A 5 -12.66 -68.52 -42.15
CA VAL A 5 -12.06 -67.17 -42.07
C VAL A 5 -12.89 -66.39 -41.07
N SER A 6 -12.26 -66.06 -39.94
CA SER A 6 -12.86 -65.32 -38.81
C SER A 6 -12.84 -63.82 -39.10
N PHE A 7 -14.02 -63.21 -39.14
CA PHE A 7 -14.22 -61.77 -39.30
C PHE A 7 -14.33 -61.14 -37.89
N LEU A 8 -13.21 -60.64 -37.36
CA LEU A 8 -13.19 -59.91 -36.08
C LEU A 8 -13.32 -58.41 -36.36
N SER A 9 -14.57 -57.95 -36.38
CA SER A 9 -14.94 -56.53 -36.40
C SER A 9 -14.64 -55.91 -35.04
N ARG A 10 -13.58 -55.08 -34.96
CA ARG A 10 -13.29 -54.24 -33.79
C ARG A 10 -13.96 -52.88 -33.98
N PHE A 11 -15.10 -52.67 -33.31
CA PHE A 11 -15.68 -51.35 -33.10
C PHE A 11 -14.84 -50.58 -32.07
N ALA A 12 -14.04 -49.63 -32.53
CA ALA A 12 -13.42 -48.64 -31.65
C ALA A 12 -14.46 -47.56 -31.31
N LEU A 13 -14.99 -47.58 -30.09
CA LEU A 13 -15.78 -46.49 -29.52
C LEU A 13 -14.88 -45.26 -29.33
N LEU A 14 -14.90 -44.35 -30.30
CA LEU A 14 -14.38 -43.00 -30.18
C LEU A 14 -15.25 -42.23 -29.17
N VAL A 15 -14.86 -42.22 -27.90
CA VAL A 15 -15.41 -41.26 -26.94
C VAL A 15 -14.81 -39.90 -27.28
N PRO A 16 -15.58 -38.91 -27.73
CA PRO A 16 -15.06 -37.57 -27.92
C PRO A 16 -14.67 -37.02 -26.54
N LEU A 17 -13.37 -36.95 -26.29
CA LEU A 17 -12.81 -36.16 -25.21
C LEU A 17 -13.09 -34.69 -25.54
N TYR A 18 -14.27 -34.21 -25.16
CA TYR A 18 -14.52 -32.78 -25.08
C TYR A 18 -13.65 -32.23 -23.95
N ALA A 19 -12.43 -31.84 -24.30
CA ALA A 19 -11.64 -30.96 -23.46
C ALA A 19 -12.44 -29.66 -23.33
N LEU A 20 -13.12 -29.48 -22.20
CA LEU A 20 -13.66 -28.19 -21.81
C LEU A 20 -12.45 -27.27 -21.67
N ALA A 21 -12.17 -26.50 -22.72
CA ALA A 21 -11.17 -25.47 -22.70
C ALA A 21 -11.56 -24.50 -21.58
N GLN A 22 -10.89 -24.58 -20.44
CA GLN A 22 -11.03 -23.60 -19.38
C GLN A 22 -10.65 -22.26 -20.00
N GLN A 23 -11.63 -21.37 -20.12
CA GLN A 23 -11.39 -20.03 -20.63
C GLN A 23 -10.39 -19.37 -19.70
N GLN A 24 -9.17 -19.13 -20.20
CA GLN A 24 -8.13 -18.49 -19.44
C GLN A 24 -8.57 -17.06 -19.11
N SER A 25 -8.41 -16.65 -17.85
CA SER A 25 -8.71 -15.28 -17.43
C SER A 25 -7.84 -14.29 -18.18
N SER A 26 -8.42 -13.19 -18.65
CA SER A 26 -7.68 -12.13 -19.35
C SER A 26 -6.89 -11.27 -18.36
N LEU A 27 -7.44 -11.04 -17.16
CA LEU A 27 -6.79 -10.25 -16.11
C LEU A 27 -7.30 -10.68 -14.72
N SER A 28 -6.40 -10.77 -13.74
CA SER A 28 -6.74 -10.99 -12.32
C SER A 28 -5.96 -10.00 -11.47
N GLY A 29 -6.59 -9.39 -10.48
CA GLY A 29 -5.94 -8.36 -9.68
C GLY A 29 -6.90 -7.64 -8.76
N PHE A 30 -6.57 -6.38 -8.47
CA PHE A 30 -7.36 -5.52 -7.60
C PHE A 30 -7.86 -4.29 -8.36
N VAL A 31 -9.06 -3.85 -8.03
CA VAL A 31 -9.61 -2.58 -8.51
C VAL A 31 -8.75 -1.44 -7.96
N THR A 32 -8.13 -0.68 -8.86
CA THR A 32 -7.26 0.48 -8.53
C THR A 32 -7.97 1.81 -8.73
N ASP A 33 -9.07 1.83 -9.48
CA ASP A 33 -10.00 2.95 -9.58
C ASP A 33 -11.42 2.36 -9.70
N PRO A 34 -12.31 2.59 -8.72
CA PRO A 34 -13.66 2.02 -8.72
C PRO A 34 -14.53 2.52 -9.87
N GLY A 35 -14.25 3.69 -10.45
CA GLY A 35 -14.97 4.24 -11.60
C GLY A 35 -16.51 4.23 -11.44
N SER A 36 -17.20 3.68 -12.43
CA SER A 36 -18.66 3.56 -12.55
C SER A 36 -19.06 2.11 -12.84
N PRO A 37 -20.35 1.75 -12.76
CA PRO A 37 -20.85 0.43 -13.18
C PRO A 37 -20.47 0.01 -14.61
N GLU A 38 -20.24 0.97 -15.50
CA GLU A 38 -19.84 0.74 -16.89
C GLU A 38 -18.32 0.64 -17.06
N THR A 39 -17.52 1.25 -16.16
CA THR A 39 -16.06 1.28 -16.32
C THR A 39 -15.33 1.38 -14.99
N PHE A 40 -14.29 0.57 -14.80
CA PHE A 40 -13.38 0.68 -13.66
C PHE A 40 -11.94 0.40 -14.11
N THR A 41 -10.94 0.62 -13.26
CA THR A 41 -9.54 0.30 -13.57
C THR A 41 -9.03 -0.79 -12.65
N MET A 42 -8.34 -1.79 -13.20
CA MET A 42 -7.62 -2.82 -12.44
C MET A 42 -6.17 -2.88 -12.90
N ASN A 43 -5.23 -2.77 -11.96
CA ASN A 43 -3.78 -2.77 -12.24
C ASN A 43 -3.37 -1.80 -13.37
N GLY A 44 -4.02 -0.63 -13.44
CA GLY A 44 -3.78 0.36 -14.50
C GLY A 44 -4.40 0.04 -15.87
N ILE A 45 -5.18 -1.04 -16.00
CA ILE A 45 -5.94 -1.39 -17.22
C ILE A 45 -7.39 -0.96 -17.04
N ARG A 46 -7.90 -0.17 -17.99
CA ARG A 46 -9.30 0.27 -17.98
C ARG A 46 -10.20 -0.87 -18.43
N VAL A 47 -11.11 -1.31 -17.56
CA VAL A 47 -12.10 -2.34 -17.84
C VAL A 47 -13.41 -1.65 -18.25
N ILE A 48 -14.01 -2.08 -19.36
CA ILE A 48 -15.31 -1.63 -19.84
C ILE A 48 -16.30 -2.77 -19.69
N CYS A 49 -17.34 -2.54 -18.89
CA CYS A 49 -18.52 -3.39 -18.79
C CYS A 49 -19.58 -2.90 -19.77
N THR A 50 -20.19 -3.82 -20.50
CA THR A 50 -21.27 -3.55 -21.44
C THR A 50 -22.55 -4.23 -20.98
N SER A 51 -23.62 -4.00 -21.74
CA SER A 51 -24.91 -4.67 -21.51
C SER A 51 -24.91 -6.19 -21.59
N THR A 52 -23.82 -6.77 -22.08
CA THR A 52 -23.65 -8.22 -22.25
C THR A 52 -22.61 -8.81 -21.31
N THR A 53 -21.98 -7.99 -20.46
CA THR A 53 -20.99 -8.49 -19.50
C THR A 53 -21.68 -9.31 -18.43
N GLY A 54 -21.33 -10.59 -18.32
CA GLY A 54 -21.78 -11.43 -17.22
C GLY A 54 -21.05 -11.07 -15.92
N TYR A 55 -21.76 -11.04 -14.81
CA TYR A 55 -21.15 -10.80 -13.50
C TYR A 55 -21.47 -11.96 -12.56
N VAL A 56 -20.45 -12.46 -11.85
CA VAL A 56 -20.59 -13.59 -10.92
C VAL A 56 -19.81 -13.28 -9.65
N LYS A 57 -20.42 -13.51 -8.49
CA LYS A 57 -19.69 -13.58 -7.22
C LYS A 57 -19.17 -15.01 -7.03
N VAL A 58 -17.86 -15.15 -6.89
CA VAL A 58 -17.22 -16.43 -6.55
C VAL A 58 -16.85 -16.40 -5.08
N ASN A 59 -16.91 -17.52 -4.37
CA ASN A 59 -16.46 -17.56 -2.99
C ASN A 59 -14.91 -17.54 -2.93
N ALA A 60 -14.31 -17.33 -1.74
CA ALA A 60 -12.85 -17.21 -1.63
C ALA A 60 -12.08 -18.48 -2.03
N ALA A 61 -12.73 -19.65 -1.99
CA ALA A 61 -12.15 -20.91 -2.46
C ALA A 61 -12.05 -20.97 -4.00
N GLY A 62 -12.57 -19.96 -4.71
CA GLY A 62 -12.65 -19.95 -6.16
C GLY A 62 -13.67 -20.95 -6.71
N SER A 63 -14.48 -21.58 -5.85
CA SER A 63 -15.64 -22.30 -6.32
C SER A 63 -16.73 -21.28 -6.64
N VAL A 64 -17.32 -21.44 -7.82
CA VAL A 64 -18.61 -20.82 -8.08
C VAL A 64 -19.55 -21.46 -7.08
N ASP A 65 -20.22 -20.65 -6.25
CA ASP A 65 -21.25 -21.12 -5.33
C ASP A 65 -22.44 -21.66 -6.16
N ARG A 66 -22.26 -22.88 -6.66
CA ARG A 66 -23.32 -23.70 -7.22
C ARG A 66 -24.00 -24.32 -6.02
N GLY A 67 -24.99 -23.60 -5.48
CA GLY A 67 -25.79 -24.07 -4.35
C GLY A 67 -26.12 -25.55 -4.49
N GLY A 68 -25.94 -26.28 -3.39
CA GLY A 68 -26.09 -27.74 -3.32
C GLY A 68 -27.38 -28.26 -3.97
N GLU A 69 -27.28 -29.46 -4.49
CA GLU A 69 -28.30 -30.20 -5.23
C GLU A 69 -29.72 -30.02 -4.66
N GLY A 70 -30.65 -29.61 -5.53
CA GLY A 70 -32.07 -29.92 -5.36
C GLY A 70 -33.03 -28.75 -5.11
N LYS A 71 -32.53 -27.52 -4.94
CA LYS A 71 -33.35 -26.32 -5.15
C LYS A 71 -32.61 -25.42 -6.12
N THR A 72 -33.19 -25.24 -7.30
CA THR A 72 -32.92 -24.10 -8.17
C THR A 72 -33.18 -22.83 -7.38
N PHE A 73 -32.23 -22.47 -6.53
CA PHE A 73 -31.98 -21.07 -6.24
C PHE A 73 -31.59 -20.51 -7.60
N ASP A 74 -32.49 -19.68 -8.12
CA ASP A 74 -32.18 -18.74 -9.17
C ASP A 74 -31.05 -17.84 -8.62
N THR A 75 -29.80 -18.34 -8.61
CA THR A 75 -28.59 -17.51 -8.45
C THR A 75 -28.36 -16.66 -9.71
N SER A 76 -29.34 -16.69 -10.62
CA SER A 76 -29.74 -15.57 -11.44
C SER A 76 -30.79 -14.66 -10.73
N GLU A 77 -30.50 -14.22 -9.50
CA GLU A 77 -30.46 -12.76 -9.37
C GLU A 77 -29.19 -12.32 -10.14
N ASN A 78 -29.10 -12.44 -11.47
CA ASN A 78 -29.64 -11.44 -12.38
C ASN A 78 -30.34 -10.32 -11.60
N ILE A 79 -29.56 -9.61 -10.78
CA ILE A 79 -29.77 -8.19 -10.60
C ILE A 79 -29.85 -7.69 -12.04
N GLY A 80 -31.06 -7.46 -12.55
CA GLY A 80 -31.36 -7.25 -13.97
C GLY A 80 -30.77 -5.96 -14.54
N GLY A 81 -29.76 -5.40 -13.87
CA GLY A 81 -28.86 -4.40 -14.41
C GLY A 81 -27.93 -5.06 -15.42
N LYS A 82 -28.04 -4.64 -16.67
CA LYS A 82 -27.14 -5.00 -17.76
C LYS A 82 -25.76 -4.32 -17.58
N SER A 83 -25.18 -4.33 -16.39
CA SER A 83 -23.89 -3.69 -16.13
C SER A 83 -23.21 -4.36 -14.95
N CYS A 84 -21.90 -4.17 -14.80
CA CYS A 84 -21.22 -4.55 -13.58
C CYS A 84 -21.82 -3.76 -12.41
N PRO A 85 -21.81 -4.30 -11.17
CA PRO A 85 -22.10 -3.48 -10.02
C PRO A 85 -21.01 -2.42 -9.83
N GLN A 86 -21.30 -1.41 -9.00
CA GLN A 86 -20.26 -0.50 -8.55
C GLN A 86 -19.19 -1.29 -7.77
N HIS A 87 -17.94 -1.17 -8.19
CA HIS A 87 -16.80 -1.77 -7.51
C HIS A 87 -16.23 -0.85 -6.45
N PHE A 88 -15.51 -1.43 -5.48
CA PHE A 88 -14.75 -0.69 -4.47
C PHE A 88 -13.24 -0.81 -4.71
N LEU A 89 -12.50 0.21 -4.29
CA LEU A 89 -11.04 0.20 -4.34
C LEU A 89 -10.49 -1.00 -3.54
N GLY A 90 -9.58 -1.75 -4.13
CA GLY A 90 -8.96 -2.93 -3.52
C GLY A 90 -9.79 -4.21 -3.63
N GLU A 91 -10.94 -4.21 -4.29
CA GLU A 91 -11.68 -5.45 -4.55
C GLU A 91 -10.91 -6.39 -5.46
N SER A 92 -10.85 -7.67 -5.10
CA SER A 92 -10.25 -8.69 -5.94
C SER A 92 -11.23 -9.17 -7.01
N VAL A 93 -10.88 -8.92 -8.26
CA VAL A 93 -11.70 -9.30 -9.42
C VAL A 93 -10.87 -10.06 -10.45
N THR A 94 -11.53 -11.00 -11.12
CA THR A 94 -11.02 -11.70 -12.29
C THR A 94 -11.88 -11.31 -13.48
N VAL A 95 -11.27 -10.76 -14.52
CA VAL A 95 -11.97 -10.26 -15.70
C VAL A 95 -11.61 -11.10 -16.92
N PHE A 96 -12.63 -11.53 -17.63
CA PHE A 96 -12.54 -12.24 -18.90
C PHE A 96 -13.03 -11.29 -19.99
N GLY A 97 -12.34 -11.27 -21.12
CA GLY A 97 -12.68 -10.37 -22.22
C GLY A 97 -11.54 -10.16 -23.21
N LEU A 98 -11.70 -9.15 -24.05
CA LEU A 98 -10.73 -8.80 -25.09
C LEU A 98 -9.94 -7.57 -24.64
N LEU A 99 -8.63 -7.73 -24.49
CA LEU A 99 -7.69 -6.64 -24.19
C LEU A 99 -7.21 -6.00 -25.49
N ASP A 100 -7.51 -4.72 -25.68
CA ASP A 100 -6.87 -3.87 -26.66
C ASP A 100 -5.58 -3.28 -26.08
N LYS A 101 -4.44 -3.79 -26.54
CA LYS A 101 -3.11 -3.37 -26.10
C LYS A 101 -2.76 -1.93 -26.51
N LYS A 102 -3.38 -1.38 -27.55
CA LYS A 102 -3.08 -0.02 -28.02
C LYS A 102 -3.69 1.03 -27.10
N THR A 103 -4.90 0.77 -26.64
CA THR A 103 -5.66 1.66 -25.75
C THR A 103 -5.57 1.26 -24.27
N ASN A 104 -4.85 0.17 -23.97
CA ASN A 104 -4.76 -0.43 -22.64
C ASN A 104 -6.14 -0.63 -21.98
N THR A 105 -7.11 -1.07 -22.79
CA THR A 105 -8.52 -1.20 -22.41
C THR A 105 -9.01 -2.63 -22.60
N LEU A 106 -9.73 -3.17 -21.62
CA LEU A 106 -10.27 -4.52 -21.63
C LEU A 106 -11.79 -4.45 -21.70
N THR A 107 -12.39 -4.91 -22.80
CA THR A 107 -13.86 -5.04 -22.91
C THR A 107 -14.28 -6.37 -22.28
N ALA A 108 -14.94 -6.29 -21.13
CA ALA A 108 -15.28 -7.46 -20.31
C ALA A 108 -16.45 -8.23 -20.90
N THR A 109 -16.27 -9.53 -21.09
CA THR A 109 -17.38 -10.47 -21.35
C THR A 109 -17.88 -11.10 -20.06
N ARG A 110 -17.00 -11.24 -19.06
CA ARG A 110 -17.38 -11.71 -17.73
C ARG A 110 -16.49 -11.10 -16.65
N VAL A 111 -17.08 -10.73 -15.52
CA VAL A 111 -16.39 -10.29 -14.31
C VAL A 111 -16.74 -11.24 -13.18
N GLU A 112 -15.73 -11.88 -12.61
CA GLU A 112 -15.85 -12.68 -11.40
C GLU A 112 -15.32 -11.86 -10.23
N GLN A 113 -16.21 -11.44 -9.34
CA GLN A 113 -15.82 -10.80 -8.09
C GLN A 113 -15.59 -11.88 -7.03
N LYS A 114 -14.38 -11.93 -6.47
CA LYS A 114 -14.14 -12.78 -5.31
C LYS A 114 -14.85 -12.17 -4.12
N SER A 115 -15.75 -12.95 -3.52
CA SER A 115 -16.43 -12.61 -2.28
C SER A 115 -15.37 -12.29 -1.26
N PHE A 116 -15.46 -11.09 -0.71
CA PHE A 116 -14.54 -10.61 0.28
C PHE A 116 -14.71 -11.46 1.54
N VAL A 117 -13.72 -12.33 1.80
CA VAL A 117 -13.61 -13.01 3.08
C VAL A 117 -12.82 -12.07 3.97
N GLY A 118 -13.50 -11.53 4.99
CA GLY A 118 -12.91 -10.64 5.98
C GLY A 118 -11.53 -11.15 6.41
N SER A 119 -10.50 -10.38 6.09
CA SER A 119 -9.15 -10.65 6.56
C SER A 119 -8.96 -10.02 7.93
N SER A 120 -8.24 -10.73 8.79
CA SER A 120 -7.69 -10.11 10.00
C SER A 120 -6.62 -9.11 9.57
N VAL A 121 -6.73 -7.88 10.06
CA VAL A 121 -5.76 -6.82 9.84
C VAL A 121 -5.19 -6.40 11.18
N ILE A 122 -3.87 -6.22 11.21
CA ILE A 122 -3.15 -5.65 12.35
C ILE A 122 -2.38 -4.45 11.83
N GLY A 123 -2.50 -3.32 12.49
CA GLY A 123 -1.83 -2.07 12.09
C GLY A 123 -1.28 -1.30 13.28
N PHE A 124 -0.33 -0.41 12.98
CA PHE A 124 0.22 0.55 13.93
C PHE A 124 0.62 1.82 13.19
N ALA A 125 -0.18 2.86 13.38
CA ALA A 125 -0.08 4.12 12.64
C ALA A 125 -0.55 5.33 13.45
N VAL A 126 -0.28 6.54 12.96
CA VAL A 126 -0.83 7.78 13.50
C VAL A 126 -2.24 8.02 12.94
N ILE A 127 -3.17 8.42 13.81
CA ILE A 127 -4.49 8.88 13.40
C ILE A 127 -4.33 10.22 12.68
N ASP A 128 -4.62 10.24 11.39
CA ASP A 128 -4.41 11.40 10.54
C ASP A 128 -5.71 12.18 10.25
N ARG A 129 -6.86 11.56 10.51
CA ARG A 129 -8.17 12.20 10.40
C ARG A 129 -9.20 11.57 11.34
N MET A 130 -9.97 12.42 11.99
CA MET A 130 -11.23 12.03 12.64
C MET A 130 -12.35 12.08 11.61
N LEU A 131 -13.17 11.03 11.55
CA LEU A 131 -14.33 10.99 10.65
C LEU A 131 -15.59 11.19 11.50
N THR A 132 -16.42 12.15 11.09
CA THR A 132 -17.74 12.34 11.69
C THR A 132 -18.61 11.13 11.39
N GLU A 133 -19.54 10.81 12.30
CA GLU A 133 -20.58 9.79 12.09
C GLU A 133 -21.51 10.20 10.94
N GLU A 134 -21.06 10.03 9.70
CA GLU A 134 -21.99 9.93 8.57
C GLU A 134 -22.55 8.51 8.60
N GLN A 135 -23.69 8.37 9.28
CA GLN A 135 -24.64 7.25 9.22
C GLN A 135 -24.02 5.93 8.75
N THR A 136 -23.08 5.38 9.50
CA THR A 136 -22.78 3.95 9.34
C THR A 136 -23.94 3.19 9.95
N SER A 137 -24.42 2.15 9.26
CA SER A 137 -25.52 1.28 9.70
C SER A 137 -25.29 0.57 11.04
N ASP A 138 -24.10 0.75 11.63
CA ASP A 138 -23.58 -0.03 12.74
C ASP A 138 -23.67 0.66 14.11
N GLY A 139 -24.36 1.80 14.17
CA GLY A 139 -24.89 2.35 15.42
C GLY A 139 -24.34 3.72 15.81
N VAL A 140 -25.20 4.47 16.51
CA VAL A 140 -24.90 5.75 17.15
C VAL A 140 -23.87 5.53 18.27
N GLY A 141 -22.78 6.28 18.26
CA GLY A 141 -21.74 6.33 19.30
C GLY A 141 -20.44 5.59 18.99
N ALA A 142 -20.13 5.29 17.73
CA ALA A 142 -18.86 4.68 17.33
C ALA A 142 -17.82 5.75 16.96
N LEU A 143 -16.60 5.62 17.47
CA LEU A 143 -15.50 6.48 17.05
C LEU A 143 -14.94 5.98 15.73
N ILE A 144 -14.97 6.80 14.68
CA ILE A 144 -14.42 6.47 13.37
C ILE A 144 -13.18 7.32 13.13
N VAL A 145 -12.06 6.65 12.90
CA VAL A 145 -10.77 7.29 12.64
C VAL A 145 -10.21 6.82 11.31
N ARG A 146 -9.29 7.61 10.73
CA ARG A 146 -8.43 7.15 9.65
C ARG A 146 -7.00 7.03 10.17
N ALA A 147 -6.38 5.88 9.86
CA ALA A 147 -4.97 5.61 10.12
C ALA A 147 -4.51 4.53 9.12
N ASP A 148 -3.24 4.57 8.71
CA ASP A 148 -2.65 3.61 7.74
C ASP A 148 -3.45 3.51 6.41
N GLY A 149 -4.10 4.62 6.01
CA GLY A 149 -4.99 4.65 4.85
C GLY A 149 -6.37 3.98 5.04
N TYR A 150 -6.62 3.30 6.16
CA TYR A 150 -7.89 2.64 6.45
C TYR A 150 -8.85 3.52 7.24
N ARG A 151 -10.15 3.32 7.00
CA ARG A 151 -11.21 3.77 7.91
C ARG A 151 -11.37 2.71 9.00
N ILE A 152 -11.16 3.08 10.26
CA ILE A 152 -11.20 2.16 11.40
C ILE A 152 -12.36 2.56 12.29
N VAL A 153 -13.28 1.61 12.51
CA VAL A 153 -14.44 1.75 13.39
C VAL A 153 -14.08 1.17 14.75
N ILE A 154 -14.04 2.05 15.75
CA ILE A 154 -13.87 1.71 17.17
C ILE A 154 -15.27 1.68 17.80
N ALA A 155 -15.89 0.50 17.75
CA ALA A 155 -17.22 0.28 18.28
C ALA A 155 -17.19 0.18 19.82
N LYS A 156 -18.35 0.27 20.47
CA LYS A 156 -18.48 0.06 21.92
C LYS A 156 -17.94 -1.32 22.37
N ALA A 157 -17.99 -2.32 21.49
CA ALA A 157 -17.48 -3.66 21.75
C ALA A 157 -15.95 -3.78 21.56
N THR A 158 -15.29 -2.81 20.93
CA THR A 158 -13.84 -2.82 20.71
C THR A 158 -13.12 -2.73 22.05
N LYS A 159 -12.22 -3.69 22.31
CA LYS A 159 -11.39 -3.68 23.51
C LYS A 159 -10.34 -2.58 23.38
N SER A 160 -10.61 -1.46 24.03
CA SER A 160 -9.78 -0.26 23.95
C SER A 160 -8.84 -0.16 25.16
N THR A 161 -7.56 0.14 24.92
CA THR A 161 -6.57 0.44 25.97
C THR A 161 -5.90 1.79 25.71
N PHE A 162 -5.50 2.47 26.78
CA PHE A 162 -4.95 3.82 26.72
C PHE A 162 -3.62 3.83 27.48
N ASN A 163 -2.54 4.16 26.77
CA ASN A 163 -1.25 4.34 27.41
C ASN A 163 -1.23 5.71 28.09
N PRO A 164 -0.82 5.79 29.38
CA PRO A 164 -0.69 7.06 30.08
C PRO A 164 0.13 8.08 29.27
N PRO A 165 -0.27 9.37 29.30
CA PRO A 165 -1.28 9.95 30.17
C PRO A 165 -2.72 9.84 29.64
N MET A 166 -2.97 9.10 28.57
CA MET A 166 -4.32 8.99 28.01
C MET A 166 -5.25 8.17 28.92
N VAL A 167 -6.48 8.63 29.12
CA VAL A 167 -7.45 7.97 30.04
C VAL A 167 -8.72 7.43 29.35
N GLY A 168 -8.99 7.80 28.10
CA GLY A 168 -10.18 7.31 27.41
C GLY A 168 -10.35 7.80 25.96
N LEU A 169 -11.44 7.34 25.32
CA LEU A 169 -11.75 7.65 23.92
C LEU A 169 -11.96 9.15 23.65
N GLY A 170 -12.39 9.93 24.65
CA GLY A 170 -12.58 11.37 24.51
C GLY A 170 -11.29 12.16 24.24
N GLU A 171 -10.12 11.55 24.47
CA GLU A 171 -8.81 12.14 24.19
C GLU A 171 -8.21 11.65 22.87
N VAL A 172 -8.90 10.74 22.17
CA VAL A 172 -8.46 10.24 20.87
C VAL A 172 -8.78 11.31 19.82
N GLN A 173 -7.73 11.83 19.20
CA GLN A 173 -7.78 12.85 18.17
C GLN A 173 -6.72 12.57 17.09
N THR A 174 -6.62 13.42 16.08
CA THR A 174 -5.48 13.36 15.15
C THR A 174 -4.15 13.51 15.89
N ASN A 175 -3.07 12.98 15.33
CA ASN A 175 -1.75 12.96 15.97
C ASN A 175 -1.66 12.05 17.23
N VAL A 176 -2.55 11.06 17.34
CA VAL A 176 -2.47 9.98 18.33
C VAL A 176 -2.07 8.71 17.62
N TRP A 177 -1.17 7.92 18.21
CA TRP A 177 -0.86 6.58 17.72
C TRP A 177 -1.99 5.62 18.04
N ILE A 178 -2.33 4.78 17.07
CA ILE A 178 -3.22 3.65 17.24
C ILE A 178 -2.49 2.37 16.82
N ARG A 179 -2.46 1.39 17.73
CA ARG A 179 -2.21 -0.01 17.38
C ARG A 179 -3.54 -0.73 17.40
N TYR A 180 -3.90 -1.41 16.32
CA TYR A 180 -5.19 -2.07 16.23
C TYR A 180 -5.07 -3.48 15.66
N SER A 181 -6.05 -4.30 15.99
CA SER A 181 -6.36 -5.53 15.29
C SER A 181 -7.85 -5.55 15.01
N GLY A 182 -8.27 -6.16 13.91
CA GLY A 182 -9.67 -6.19 13.55
C GLY A 182 -9.93 -6.91 12.25
N ARG A 183 -11.14 -6.75 11.74
CA ARG A 183 -11.59 -7.37 10.51
C ARG A 183 -11.83 -6.31 9.47
N LEU A 184 -11.09 -6.40 8.36
CA LEU A 184 -11.44 -5.65 7.16
C LEU A 184 -12.82 -6.12 6.69
N ARG A 185 -13.65 -5.20 6.23
CA ARG A 185 -14.99 -5.42 5.68
C ARG A 185 -14.99 -5.16 4.19
N ALA A 186 -16.06 -5.58 3.52
CA ALA A 186 -16.20 -5.48 2.07
C ALA A 186 -16.16 -4.02 1.57
N ASP A 187 -16.53 -3.05 2.41
CA ASP A 187 -16.50 -1.60 2.11
C ASP A 187 -15.14 -0.94 2.40
N GLY A 188 -14.11 -1.75 2.69
CA GLY A 188 -12.76 -1.30 3.03
C GLY A 188 -12.62 -0.72 4.43
N THR A 189 -13.67 -0.75 5.26
CA THR A 189 -13.57 -0.35 6.67
C THR A 189 -13.03 -1.48 7.52
N ILE A 190 -12.29 -1.15 8.57
CA ILE A 190 -11.84 -2.10 9.58
C ILE A 190 -12.75 -1.96 10.79
N LEU A 191 -13.45 -3.03 11.15
CA LEU A 191 -14.06 -3.14 12.48
C LEU A 191 -12.99 -3.60 13.45
N ALA A 192 -12.58 -2.73 14.37
CA ALA A 192 -11.54 -3.05 15.33
C ALA A 192 -12.06 -4.02 16.40
N ASP A 193 -11.34 -5.12 16.59
CA ASP A 193 -11.53 -6.03 17.72
C ASP A 193 -10.79 -5.48 18.95
N GLU A 194 -9.56 -4.99 18.76
CA GLU A 194 -8.74 -4.32 19.77
C GLU A 194 -8.15 -3.01 19.24
N ALA A 195 -8.02 -2.01 20.11
CA ALA A 195 -7.33 -0.76 19.81
C ALA A 195 -6.57 -0.24 21.03
N ALA A 196 -5.28 0.06 20.86
CA ALA A 196 -4.44 0.65 21.88
C ALA A 196 -3.98 2.03 21.42
N PHE A 197 -4.22 3.05 22.25
CA PHE A 197 -3.93 4.44 21.93
C PHE A 197 -2.77 4.96 22.77
N SER A 198 -1.92 5.79 22.16
CA SER A 198 -0.87 6.53 22.86
C SER A 198 -0.61 7.88 22.22
N LYS A 199 -0.23 8.87 23.03
CA LYS A 199 0.18 10.17 22.50
C LYS A 199 1.36 10.03 21.53
N ASN A 200 1.42 10.89 20.52
CA ASN A 200 2.57 11.01 19.64
C ASN A 200 3.67 11.85 20.27
N ASP A 201 4.13 11.44 21.44
CA ASP A 201 5.22 12.13 22.14
C ASP A 201 6.55 11.86 21.42
N ILE A 202 7.44 12.84 21.44
CA ILE A 202 8.78 12.72 20.89
C ILE A 202 9.72 12.30 22.02
N ALA A 203 10.25 11.09 21.91
CA ALA A 203 11.25 10.60 22.86
C ALA A 203 12.60 11.29 22.61
N LYS A 204 13.44 11.42 23.65
CA LYS A 204 14.78 12.03 23.54
C LYS A 204 15.66 11.43 22.43
N GLN A 205 15.51 10.13 22.16
CA GLN A 205 16.25 9.48 21.07
C GLN A 205 15.77 9.94 19.70
N GLU A 206 14.46 10.12 19.54
CA GLU A 206 13.88 10.65 18.30
C GLU A 206 14.29 12.10 18.08
N GLU A 207 14.19 12.94 19.12
CA GLU A 207 14.65 14.33 19.09
C GLU A 207 16.10 14.43 18.61
N ARG A 208 17.01 13.65 19.20
CA ARG A 208 18.42 13.58 18.75
C ARG A 208 18.58 13.17 17.29
N LEU A 209 17.72 12.27 16.78
CA LEU A 209 17.78 11.89 15.36
C LEU A 209 17.26 12.98 14.46
N ARG A 210 16.20 13.70 14.87
CA ARG A 210 15.71 14.87 14.14
C ARG A 210 16.81 15.91 14.05
N ASP A 211 17.40 16.27 15.19
CA ASP A 211 18.50 17.25 15.27
C ASP A 211 19.70 16.82 14.42
N LYS A 212 20.08 15.53 14.46
CA LYS A 212 21.20 15.02 13.66
C LYS A 212 20.93 15.06 12.15
N ASN A 213 19.67 15.05 11.73
CA ASN A 213 19.27 15.10 10.32
C ASN A 213 18.71 16.48 9.94
N GLU A 214 18.86 17.47 10.82
CA GLU A 214 18.43 18.84 10.60
C GLU A 214 19.56 19.61 9.91
N PHE A 215 19.30 20.10 8.70
CA PHE A 215 20.21 20.96 7.95
C PHE A 215 19.44 21.73 6.89
N ASP A 216 20.09 22.73 6.28
CA ASP A 216 19.57 23.40 5.09
C ASP A 216 20.02 22.65 3.84
N PRO A 217 19.13 21.90 3.16
CA PRO A 217 19.51 21.11 2.01
C PRO A 217 19.77 21.97 0.75
N SER A 218 19.35 23.23 0.75
CA SER A 218 19.61 24.18 -0.34
C SER A 218 21.03 24.77 -0.28
N ALA A 219 21.66 24.72 0.89
CA ALA A 219 23.00 25.24 1.13
C ALA A 219 24.13 24.21 0.90
N VAL A 220 23.80 22.97 0.52
CA VAL A 220 24.81 21.93 0.26
C VAL A 220 25.37 22.09 -1.15
N ASP A 221 26.65 22.44 -1.24
CA ASP A 221 27.33 22.66 -2.52
C ASP A 221 27.84 21.36 -3.14
N GLU A 222 28.11 21.41 -4.45
CA GLU A 222 28.68 20.29 -5.19
C GLU A 222 30.04 19.83 -4.66
N GLU A 223 30.79 20.74 -4.04
CA GLU A 223 32.10 20.46 -3.45
C GLU A 223 31.99 19.58 -2.18
N ASP A 224 30.86 19.68 -1.47
CA ASP A 224 30.57 18.89 -0.28
C ASP A 224 30.11 17.46 -0.60
N ARG A 225 29.84 17.18 -1.89
CA ARG A 225 29.31 15.89 -2.36
C ARG A 225 30.15 14.74 -1.85
N GLN A 226 29.49 13.80 -1.16
CA GLN A 226 30.17 12.63 -0.63
C GLN A 226 30.78 11.80 -1.77
N ARG A 227 32.10 11.60 -1.71
CA ARG A 227 32.86 10.80 -2.68
C ARG A 227 32.37 9.35 -2.72
N HIS A 228 32.46 8.71 -3.89
CA HIS A 228 31.95 7.36 -4.11
C HIS A 228 32.52 6.30 -3.15
N ILE A 229 33.81 6.39 -2.82
CA ILE A 229 34.47 5.45 -1.90
C ILE A 229 33.94 5.63 -0.47
N SER A 230 33.72 6.87 -0.03
CA SER A 230 33.12 7.16 1.28
C SER A 230 31.69 6.62 1.39
N LYS A 231 30.89 6.73 0.32
CA LYS A 231 29.53 6.14 0.24
C LYS A 231 29.53 4.63 0.43
N ALA A 232 30.49 3.93 -0.16
CA ALA A 232 30.58 2.47 -0.07
C ALA A 232 30.93 1.98 1.36
N ILE A 233 31.67 2.80 2.12
CA ILE A 233 32.15 2.44 3.47
C ILE A 233 31.18 2.90 4.57
N HIS A 234 30.68 4.14 4.47
CA HIS A 234 29.91 4.77 5.54
C HIS A 234 28.41 4.87 5.25
N GLY A 235 27.97 4.42 4.07
CA GLY A 235 26.62 4.64 3.59
C GLY A 235 26.42 6.05 3.04
N LEU A 236 25.17 6.33 2.64
CA LEU A 236 24.77 7.64 2.12
C LEU A 236 24.62 8.65 3.26
N ASP A 237 25.34 9.77 3.19
CA ASP A 237 25.19 10.92 4.08
C ASP A 237 24.34 12.00 3.42
N ALA A 238 23.17 12.30 4.01
CA ALA A 238 22.22 13.26 3.48
C ALA A 238 22.75 14.70 3.46
N HIS A 239 23.61 15.07 4.41
CA HIS A 239 24.23 16.41 4.52
C HIS A 239 25.18 16.74 3.37
N ARG A 240 25.49 15.74 2.56
CA ARG A 240 26.46 15.81 1.45
C ARG A 240 25.80 15.49 0.11
N ILE A 241 24.48 15.68 0.04
CA ILE A 241 23.72 15.57 -1.19
C ILE A 241 23.40 16.99 -1.65
N PRO A 242 24.03 17.46 -2.75
CA PRO A 242 23.83 18.83 -3.21
C PRO A 242 22.44 19.03 -3.81
N ALA A 243 21.93 20.25 -3.68
CA ALA A 243 20.72 20.70 -4.34
C ALA A 243 20.88 20.66 -5.87
N TYR A 244 19.80 20.30 -6.58
CA TYR A 244 19.76 20.41 -8.03
C TYR A 244 19.26 21.80 -8.45
N ARG A 245 19.98 22.44 -9.38
CA ARG A 245 19.66 23.80 -9.85
C ARG A 245 18.59 23.76 -10.96
N ASP A 246 17.33 23.64 -10.56
CA ASP A 246 16.14 23.80 -11.42
C ASP A 246 15.02 24.45 -10.60
N ASP A 247 14.96 25.78 -10.65
CA ASP A 247 14.03 26.57 -9.83
C ASP A 247 12.56 26.26 -10.14
N ALA A 248 12.24 25.97 -11.40
CA ALA A 248 10.87 25.66 -11.81
C ALA A 248 10.43 24.30 -11.24
N MET A 249 11.29 23.29 -11.32
CA MET A 249 11.00 21.98 -10.74
C MET A 249 11.01 22.03 -9.21
N GLN A 250 11.92 22.79 -8.58
CA GLN A 250 11.94 22.99 -7.14
C GLN A 250 10.63 23.64 -6.65
N GLN A 251 10.17 24.72 -7.29
CA GLN A 251 8.89 25.36 -6.96
C GLN A 251 7.71 24.41 -7.13
N ARG A 252 7.72 23.56 -8.16
CA ARG A 252 6.69 22.54 -8.38
C ARG A 252 6.68 21.51 -7.24
N VAL A 253 7.85 21.02 -6.84
CA VAL A 253 8.03 20.09 -5.71
C VAL A 253 7.51 20.72 -4.41
N ASP A 254 7.89 21.96 -4.12
CA ASP A 254 7.46 22.69 -2.92
C ASP A 254 5.95 22.91 -2.91
N ALA A 255 5.38 23.37 -4.02
CA ALA A 255 3.95 23.65 -4.13
C ALA A 255 3.09 22.39 -3.94
N ILE A 256 3.51 21.26 -4.52
CA ILE A 256 2.80 19.98 -4.35
C ILE A 256 3.02 19.46 -2.93
N GLY A 257 4.27 19.45 -2.44
CA GLY A 257 4.61 18.97 -1.10
C GLY A 257 3.84 19.70 0.00
N ALA A 258 3.81 21.04 -0.05
CA ALA A 258 3.09 21.86 0.92
C ALA A 258 1.58 21.57 0.96
N ARG A 259 0.96 21.24 -0.19
CA ARG A 259 -0.46 20.86 -0.26
C ARG A 259 -0.75 19.48 0.35
N LEU A 260 0.24 18.59 0.34
CA LEU A 260 0.11 17.23 0.87
C LEU A 260 0.31 17.16 2.38
N ILE A 261 0.90 18.18 3.01
CA ILE A 261 1.08 18.20 4.47
C ILE A 261 -0.29 18.01 5.15
N PRO A 262 -0.46 16.96 5.99
CA PRO A 262 -1.72 16.67 6.63
C PRO A 262 -2.26 17.87 7.40
N PRO A 263 -3.57 18.14 7.36
CA PRO A 263 -4.15 19.28 8.07
C PRO A 263 -3.77 19.35 9.54
N PHE A 264 -3.71 18.21 10.23
CA PHE A 264 -3.35 18.16 11.64
C PHE A 264 -1.92 18.66 11.90
N GLN A 265 -0.94 18.28 11.05
CA GLN A 265 0.45 18.76 11.16
C GLN A 265 0.56 20.28 10.90
N ARG A 266 -0.24 20.81 9.97
CA ARG A 266 -0.24 22.25 9.65
C ARG A 266 -0.72 23.12 10.82
N VAL A 267 -1.69 22.64 11.60
CA VAL A 267 -2.30 23.42 12.69
C VAL A 267 -1.61 23.26 14.04
N LEU A 268 -0.65 22.33 14.18
CA LEU A 268 0.17 22.24 15.39
C LEU A 268 0.94 23.55 15.58
N SER A 269 1.12 23.97 16.84
CA SER A 269 1.94 25.13 17.18
C SER A 269 3.42 24.86 16.88
N GLU A 270 4.20 25.89 16.54
CA GLU A 270 5.65 25.76 16.29
C GLU A 270 6.43 25.16 17.46
N GLY A 271 5.95 25.34 18.70
CA GLY A 271 6.57 24.75 19.90
C GLY A 271 6.10 23.33 20.23
N ASP A 272 5.18 22.75 19.44
CA ASP A 272 4.75 21.36 19.67
C ASP A 272 5.86 20.42 19.20
N PRO A 273 6.41 19.56 20.08
CA PRO A 273 7.53 18.70 19.71
C PRO A 273 7.17 17.73 18.59
N SER A 274 5.89 17.35 18.44
CA SER A 274 5.42 16.44 17.40
C SER A 274 5.21 17.11 16.04
N LYS A 275 5.31 18.45 15.96
CA LYS A 275 5.26 19.17 14.70
C LYS A 275 6.49 18.85 13.87
N ILE A 276 6.26 18.57 12.58
CA ILE A 276 7.33 18.33 11.60
C ILE A 276 7.35 19.51 10.63
N ASN A 277 8.50 20.18 10.54
CA ASN A 277 8.73 21.27 9.59
C ASN A 277 9.17 20.71 8.25
N PHE A 278 8.20 20.21 7.48
CA PHE A 278 8.45 19.61 6.18
C PHE A 278 9.14 20.58 5.23
N ARG A 279 10.25 20.12 4.66
CA ARG A 279 10.98 20.82 3.59
C ARG A 279 11.24 19.84 2.46
N PHE A 280 11.01 20.28 1.24
CA PHE A 280 11.18 19.44 0.06
C PHE A 280 12.34 19.98 -0.74
N GLN A 281 13.31 19.14 -1.09
CA GLN A 281 14.47 19.59 -1.85
C GLN A 281 14.71 18.69 -3.05
N LEU A 282 14.75 19.30 -4.22
CA LEU A 282 15.26 18.67 -5.44
C LEU A 282 16.78 18.55 -5.32
N VAL A 283 17.31 17.34 -5.50
CA VAL A 283 18.74 17.05 -5.28
C VAL A 283 19.39 16.33 -6.46
N ASP A 284 20.71 16.51 -6.62
CA ASP A 284 21.49 15.70 -7.57
C ASP A 284 21.99 14.40 -6.93
N GLN A 285 21.13 13.39 -6.93
CA GLN A 285 21.51 12.04 -6.49
C GLN A 285 21.02 10.96 -7.44
N LYS A 286 21.73 10.80 -8.56
CA LYS A 286 21.46 9.79 -9.61
C LYS A 286 21.29 8.35 -9.12
N LYS A 287 21.86 7.99 -7.95
CA LYS A 287 21.79 6.64 -7.40
C LYS A 287 20.53 6.38 -6.57
N LEU A 288 19.89 7.43 -6.05
CA LEU A 288 18.61 7.29 -5.38
C LEU A 288 17.53 7.05 -6.44
N ARG A 289 16.76 5.98 -6.26
CA ARG A 289 15.69 5.58 -7.18
C ARG A 289 14.32 6.13 -6.77
N ASP A 290 14.22 6.59 -5.53
CA ASP A 290 13.02 7.12 -4.88
C ASP A 290 13.39 8.36 -4.05
N GLY A 291 12.38 8.99 -3.45
CA GLY A 291 12.60 10.05 -2.47
C GLY A 291 13.31 9.52 -1.22
N LEU A 292 14.06 10.37 -0.54
CA LEU A 292 14.65 10.07 0.77
C LEU A 292 14.03 11.01 1.81
N ALA A 293 13.23 10.45 2.72
CA ALA A 293 12.69 11.17 3.86
C ALA A 293 13.60 11.02 5.08
N LEU A 294 13.90 12.14 5.73
CA LEU A 294 14.66 12.19 6.97
C LEU A 294 13.74 12.35 8.17
N PRO A 295 14.15 11.90 9.38
CA PRO A 295 13.35 12.06 10.59
C PRO A 295 12.99 13.53 10.91
N SER A 296 13.78 14.49 10.46
CA SER A 296 13.55 15.95 10.60
C SER A 296 12.39 16.48 9.74
N GLY A 297 11.88 15.69 8.79
CA GLY A 297 10.88 16.14 7.82
C GLY A 297 11.47 16.72 6.54
N ILE A 298 12.79 16.68 6.36
CA ILE A 298 13.42 16.98 5.07
C ILE A 298 13.17 15.80 4.14
N ILE A 299 12.59 16.08 2.97
CA ILE A 299 12.30 15.11 1.92
C ILE A 299 13.14 15.48 0.70
N LEU A 300 14.16 14.67 0.42
CA LEU A 300 15.05 14.84 -0.71
C LEU A 300 14.51 14.08 -1.92
N VAL A 301 14.20 14.79 -3.00
CA VAL A 301 13.67 14.23 -4.25
C VAL A 301 14.77 14.28 -5.31
N PRO A 302 15.31 13.13 -5.75
CA PRO A 302 16.29 13.14 -6.82
C PRO A 302 15.67 13.69 -8.11
N TYR A 303 16.38 14.59 -8.79
CA TYR A 303 15.90 15.17 -10.04
C TYR A 303 15.48 14.12 -11.09
N GLN A 304 16.22 13.00 -11.15
CA GLN A 304 15.94 11.91 -12.09
C GLN A 304 14.65 11.16 -11.76
N VAL A 305 14.22 11.16 -10.49
CA VAL A 305 12.91 10.63 -10.08
C VAL A 305 11.84 11.57 -10.59
N ALA A 306 11.91 12.87 -10.25
CA ALA A 306 10.93 13.87 -10.67
C ALA A 306 10.73 13.92 -12.20
N LEU A 307 11.81 13.79 -12.99
CA LEU A 307 11.75 13.76 -14.46
C LEU A 307 11.02 12.56 -15.06
N ARG A 308 10.99 11.41 -14.37
CA ARG A 308 10.33 10.20 -14.88
C ARG A 308 8.83 10.20 -14.64
N LEU A 309 8.35 11.06 -13.75
CA LEU A 309 6.95 11.15 -13.38
C LEU A 309 6.20 11.97 -14.43
N GLN A 310 5.13 11.40 -14.96
CA GLN A 310 4.40 11.93 -16.10
C GLN A 310 3.50 13.12 -15.74
N ASN A 311 3.16 13.28 -14.45
CA ASN A 311 2.23 14.30 -13.97
C ASN A 311 2.41 14.58 -12.46
N ASP A 312 1.71 15.61 -11.99
CA ASP A 312 1.75 16.05 -10.59
C ASP A 312 1.21 15.00 -9.62
N THR A 313 0.26 14.16 -10.03
CA THR A 313 -0.27 13.09 -9.18
C THR A 313 0.80 12.07 -8.85
N GLN A 314 1.63 11.67 -9.82
CA GLN A 314 2.72 10.75 -9.58
C GLN A 314 3.81 11.36 -8.69
N LEU A 315 4.14 12.65 -8.88
CA LEU A 315 5.03 13.38 -7.99
C LEU A 315 4.45 13.50 -6.57
N ALA A 316 3.15 13.76 -6.48
CA ALA A 316 2.44 13.80 -5.21
C ALA A 316 2.51 12.46 -4.46
N THR A 317 2.45 11.32 -5.15
CA THR A 317 2.62 10.01 -4.51
C THR A 317 4.00 9.85 -3.88
N VAL A 318 5.08 10.24 -4.57
CA VAL A 318 6.46 10.17 -4.02
C VAL A 318 6.61 11.08 -2.80
N LEU A 319 6.04 12.28 -2.86
CA LEU A 319 6.09 13.24 -1.75
C LEU A 319 5.24 12.77 -0.56
N ALA A 320 4.04 12.23 -0.81
CA ALA A 320 3.15 11.71 0.21
C ALA A 320 3.77 10.51 0.95
N ASP A 321 4.46 9.63 0.23
CA ASP A 321 5.23 8.52 0.81
C ASP A 321 6.30 9.05 1.78
N GLY A 322 7.11 10.02 1.35
CA GLY A 322 8.11 10.64 2.22
C GLY A 322 7.53 11.35 3.45
N ILE A 323 6.38 12.02 3.30
CA ILE A 323 5.64 12.62 4.42
C ILE A 323 5.17 11.53 5.39
N ALA A 324 4.61 10.43 4.88
CA ALA A 324 4.16 9.31 5.70
C ALA A 324 5.31 8.67 6.48
N THR A 325 6.45 8.36 5.81
CA THR A 325 7.66 7.81 6.45
C THR A 325 8.13 8.68 7.62
N ALA A 326 8.09 10.02 7.47
CA ALA A 326 8.48 10.94 8.54
C ALA A 326 7.47 10.95 9.70
N ILE A 327 6.17 11.00 9.42
CA ILE A 327 5.09 10.97 10.44
C ILE A 327 5.11 9.64 11.22
N GLU A 328 5.29 8.54 10.51
CA GLU A 328 5.27 7.17 11.05
C GLU A 328 6.57 6.77 11.74
N LYS A 329 7.54 7.69 11.82
CA LYS A 329 8.84 7.51 12.51
C LYS A 329 9.57 6.25 12.05
N GLU A 330 9.43 5.88 10.78
CA GLU A 330 9.94 4.62 10.25
C GLU A 330 11.46 4.50 10.45
N GLY A 331 12.20 5.57 10.16
CA GLY A 331 13.65 5.62 10.37
C GLY A 331 14.07 5.34 11.82
N LEU A 332 13.27 5.75 12.81
CA LEU A 332 13.49 5.44 14.24
C LEU A 332 13.17 3.97 14.53
N ARG A 333 12.04 3.46 14.02
CA ARG A 333 11.60 2.07 14.23
C ARG A 333 12.57 1.06 13.64
N GLU A 334 13.29 1.41 12.58
CA GLU A 334 14.32 0.57 11.97
C GLU A 334 15.66 0.56 12.72
N LEU A 335 15.96 1.55 13.58
CA LEU A 335 17.27 1.65 14.23
C LEU A 335 17.67 0.41 15.02
N PRO A 336 16.81 -0.19 15.87
CA PRO A 336 17.17 -1.40 16.61
C PRO A 336 17.57 -2.56 15.69
N ALA A 337 16.91 -2.68 14.52
CA ALA A 337 17.25 -3.70 13.53
C ALA A 337 18.60 -3.38 12.84
N LYS A 338 18.85 -2.12 12.48
CA LYS A 338 20.12 -1.67 11.89
C LYS A 338 21.30 -1.83 12.86
N GLU A 339 21.11 -1.54 14.15
CA GLU A 339 22.12 -1.73 15.19
C GLU A 339 22.45 -3.21 15.38
N ARG A 340 21.45 -4.09 15.43
CA ARG A 340 21.66 -5.55 15.46
C ARG A 340 22.42 -6.06 14.25
N MET A 341 22.08 -5.59 13.05
CA MET A 341 22.80 -5.97 11.82
C MET A 341 24.26 -5.49 11.81
N LYS A 342 24.53 -4.26 12.27
CA LYS A 342 25.90 -3.75 12.43
C LYS A 342 26.69 -4.56 13.46
N ALA A 343 26.08 -4.90 14.59
CA ALA A 343 26.72 -5.73 15.61
C ALA A 343 27.09 -7.13 15.06
N LEU A 344 26.19 -7.74 14.26
CA LEU A 344 26.45 -9.02 13.59
C LEU A 344 27.55 -8.93 12.53
N GLN A 345 27.60 -7.85 11.74
CA GLN A 345 28.68 -7.64 10.77
C GLN A 345 30.03 -7.44 11.45
N ILE A 346 30.10 -6.63 12.52
CA ILE A 346 31.32 -6.41 13.30
C ILE A 346 31.79 -7.73 13.92
N ALA A 347 30.89 -8.53 14.50
CA ALA A 347 31.21 -9.85 15.03
C ALA A 347 31.70 -10.82 13.93
N GLY A 348 31.12 -10.76 12.73
CA GLY A 348 31.57 -11.53 11.58
C GLY A 348 32.96 -11.12 11.09
N THR A 349 33.30 -9.83 11.11
CA THR A 349 34.67 -9.35 10.80
C THR A 349 35.67 -9.58 11.93
N ALA A 350 35.26 -9.51 13.19
CA ALA A 350 36.12 -9.77 14.35
C ALA A 350 36.39 -11.27 14.55
N GLY A 351 35.45 -12.14 14.15
CA GLY A 351 35.67 -13.59 14.04
C GLY A 351 36.44 -14.00 12.78
N GLY A 352 36.86 -13.04 11.95
CA GLY A 352 37.37 -13.25 10.61
C GLY A 352 38.84 -12.89 10.38
N VAL A 353 39.69 -12.71 11.41
CA VAL A 353 41.16 -12.73 11.26
C VAL A 353 41.80 -13.15 12.58
N PHE A 354 42.15 -14.44 12.70
CA PHE A 354 43.42 -14.96 13.27
C PHE A 354 43.40 -16.48 13.13
N VAL A 355 43.85 -16.99 11.98
CA VAL A 355 44.50 -18.30 11.92
C VAL A 355 45.99 -18.03 11.70
N PRO A 356 46.79 -17.83 12.76
CA PRO A 356 48.24 -17.86 12.65
C PRO A 356 48.70 -19.31 12.54
N GLY A 357 49.37 -19.65 11.44
CA GLY A 357 50.23 -20.84 11.35
C GLY A 357 49.66 -22.04 10.60
N LEU A 358 49.89 -22.07 9.29
CA LEU A 358 50.17 -23.31 8.56
C LEU A 358 51.48 -23.10 7.80
N GLY A 359 52.56 -23.34 8.53
CA GLY A 359 53.92 -23.48 8.02
C GLY A 359 54.57 -24.66 8.74
N SER A 360 54.46 -25.84 8.12
CA SER A 360 55.41 -26.96 8.14
C SER A 360 54.81 -28.12 7.34
#